data_AF-A0AA97CXG2-F1
#
_entry.id   AF-A0AA97CXG2-F1
#
_cell.length_a   1.000
_cell.length_b   1.000
_cell.length_c   1.000
_cell.angle_alpha   90.00
_cell.angle_beta   90.00
_cell.angle_gamma   90.00
#
_symmetry.space_group_name_H-M   'P 1'
#
loop_
_entity.id
_entity.type
_entity.pdbx_description
1 polymer ?
#
loop_
_entity_poly.entity_id
_entity_poly.type
_entity_poly.pdbx_seq_one_letter_code
_entity_poly.pdbx_strand_id
1 'polypeptide(L)'
;MSTPTTTATRSGSRVRVTRTDDVLPGHQPIITVVSDDAEALAFSPTTARALIDMLRAAVDAPPAPSSPQQRARDVLRGIGIDVPDDRAVVLTDRDDTGDRVFTYLINPGQLAAACEEHRLATGESVDGDALVAALPWKEV
;
A
#
# COMPACT_ATOMS: atom_id res chain seq x y z
N MET A 1 11.65 36.82 -4.15
CA MET A 1 11.30 35.62 -3.33
C MET A 1 9.97 35.78 -2.61
N SER A 2 9.09 34.78 -2.71
CA SER A 2 7.87 34.67 -1.91
C SER A 2 8.17 34.08 -0.51
N THR A 3 7.39 34.47 0.50
CA THR A 3 7.54 33.92 1.86
C THR A 3 7.32 32.41 1.86
N PRO A 4 8.24 31.61 2.42
CA PRO A 4 8.07 30.17 2.49
C PRO A 4 6.92 29.81 3.44
N THR A 5 6.09 28.86 3.03
CA THR A 5 5.07 28.25 3.90
C THR A 5 5.66 26.99 4.52
N THR A 6 5.46 26.78 5.82
CA THR A 6 5.95 25.59 6.52
C THR A 6 4.83 24.95 7.33
N THR A 7 4.75 23.63 7.31
CA THR A 7 3.77 22.85 8.08
C THR A 7 4.43 21.56 8.60
N ALA A 8 3.81 20.90 9.57
CA ALA A 8 4.18 19.56 10.01
C ALA A 8 3.22 18.52 9.40
N THR A 9 3.75 17.36 9.01
CA THR A 9 2.96 16.20 8.59
C THR A 9 2.41 15.45 9.79
N ARG A 10 1.49 14.51 9.56
CA ARG A 10 0.98 13.60 10.61
C ARG A 10 2.09 12.77 11.26
N SER A 11 3.16 12.43 10.53
CA SER A 11 4.32 11.69 11.05
C SER A 11 5.26 12.56 11.88
N GLY A 12 5.02 13.87 11.97
CA GLY A 12 5.88 14.83 12.68
C GLY A 12 7.00 15.43 11.83
N SER A 13 7.19 14.97 10.59
CA SER A 13 8.15 15.55 9.64
C SER A 13 7.71 16.97 9.27
N ARG A 14 8.63 17.93 9.24
CA ARG A 14 8.33 19.28 8.75
C ARG A 14 8.51 19.32 7.25
N VAL A 15 7.59 20.01 6.60
CA VAL A 15 7.60 20.28 5.16
C VAL A 15 7.60 21.78 4.95
N ARG A 16 8.55 22.24 4.15
CA ARG A 16 8.67 23.64 3.73
C ARG A 16 8.44 23.74 2.23
N VAL A 17 7.57 24.66 1.84
CA VAL A 17 7.28 24.97 0.44
C VAL A 17 7.75 26.39 0.14
N THR A 18 8.57 26.54 -0.89
CA THR A 18 9.09 27.83 -1.33
C THR A 18 8.81 28.01 -2.81
N ARG A 19 8.34 29.20 -3.20
CA ARG A 19 8.21 29.60 -4.59
C ARG A 19 9.32 30.58 -4.95
N THR A 20 10.08 30.23 -5.98
CA THR A 20 11.17 31.04 -6.51
C THR A 20 10.74 31.64 -7.84
N ASP A 21 10.38 32.91 -7.80
CA ASP A 21 9.98 33.71 -8.96
C ASP A 21 11.15 34.46 -9.61
N ASP A 22 12.31 34.49 -8.95
CA ASP A 22 13.53 35.15 -9.44
C ASP A 22 14.20 34.24 -10.48
N VAL A 23 13.70 34.31 -11.72
CA VAL A 23 14.13 33.46 -12.85
C VAL A 23 14.65 34.30 -14.01
N LEU A 24 15.55 33.70 -14.80
CA LEU A 24 16.06 34.34 -16.01
C LEU A 24 14.93 34.61 -17.01
N PRO A 25 15.07 35.63 -17.89
CA PRO A 25 14.12 35.86 -18.96
C PRO A 25 13.84 34.58 -19.77
N GLY A 26 12.56 34.32 -20.06
CA GLY A 26 12.11 33.13 -20.79
C GLY A 26 12.00 31.84 -19.96
N HIS A 27 12.34 31.86 -18.66
CA HIS A 27 12.24 30.69 -17.78
C HIS A 27 11.00 30.79 -16.87
N GLN A 28 10.51 29.65 -16.39
CA GLN A 28 9.36 29.59 -15.49
C GLN A 28 9.79 29.57 -14.02
N PRO A 29 8.98 30.14 -13.10
CA PRO A 29 9.17 29.99 -11.66
C PRO A 29 9.24 28.52 -11.24
N ILE A 30 9.93 28.26 -10.14
CA ILE A 30 10.03 26.91 -9.57
C ILE A 30 9.36 26.89 -8.20
N ILE A 31 8.60 25.83 -7.93
CA ILE A 31 8.07 25.51 -6.60
C ILE A 31 8.93 24.38 -6.03
N THR A 32 9.57 24.63 -4.89
CA THR A 32 10.40 23.65 -4.19
C THR A 32 9.73 23.22 -2.90
N VAL A 33 9.62 21.90 -2.70
CA VAL A 33 9.15 21.26 -1.49
C VAL A 33 10.34 20.57 -0.83
N VAL A 34 10.58 20.84 0.44
CA VAL A 34 11.69 20.27 1.22
C VAL A 34 11.12 19.61 2.47
N SER A 35 11.51 18.36 2.74
CA SER A 35 11.28 17.69 4.03
C SER A 35 12.50 17.79 4.95
N ASP A 36 12.32 17.50 6.24
CA ASP A 36 13.42 17.46 7.22
C ASP A 36 14.52 16.44 6.85
N ASP A 37 14.19 15.41 6.07
CA ASP A 37 15.15 14.42 5.56
C ASP A 37 15.99 14.95 4.37
N ALA A 38 15.93 16.26 4.12
CA ALA A 38 16.64 16.98 3.07
C ALA A 38 16.32 16.54 1.62
N GLU A 39 15.23 15.79 1.42
CA GLU A 39 14.73 15.52 0.08
C GLU A 39 14.05 16.78 -0.47
N ALA A 40 14.55 17.28 -1.59
CA ALA A 40 14.03 18.46 -2.26
C ALA A 40 13.42 18.08 -3.61
N LEU A 41 12.12 18.34 -3.74
CA LEU A 41 11.39 18.16 -4.99
C LEU A 41 11.11 19.52 -5.62
N ALA A 42 11.44 19.66 -6.90
CA ALA A 42 11.26 20.89 -7.66
C ALA A 42 10.22 20.67 -8.78
N PHE A 43 9.27 21.60 -8.87
CA PHE A 43 8.17 21.51 -9.82
C PHE A 43 8.03 22.81 -10.61
N SER A 44 7.63 22.69 -11.87
CA SER A 44 7.00 23.81 -12.57
C SER A 44 5.62 24.12 -11.95
N PRO A 45 5.06 25.33 -12.12
CA PRO A 45 3.73 25.65 -11.60
C PRO A 45 2.64 24.73 -12.17
N THR A 46 2.76 24.36 -13.45
CA THR A 46 1.83 23.45 -14.12
C THR A 46 1.91 22.04 -13.55
N THR A 47 3.11 21.52 -13.34
CA THR A 47 3.32 20.18 -12.74
C THR A 47 2.82 20.14 -11.30
N ALA A 48 3.10 21.18 -10.51
CA ALA A 48 2.60 21.28 -9.14
C ALA A 48 1.07 21.28 -9.10
N ARG A 49 0.41 21.98 -10.03
CA ARG A 49 -1.05 22.00 -10.14
C ARG A 49 -1.61 20.61 -10.45
N ALA A 50 -1.05 19.94 -11.46
CA ALA A 50 -1.47 18.59 -11.83
C ALA A 50 -1.29 17.59 -10.68
N LEU A 51 -0.18 17.68 -9.94
CA LEU A 51 0.05 16.85 -8.76
C LEU A 51 -0.97 17.11 -7.65
N ILE A 52 -1.30 18.39 -7.38
CA ILE A 52 -2.33 18.74 -6.40
C ILE A 52 -3.68 18.11 -6.76
N ASP A 53 -4.06 18.18 -8.03
CA ASP A 53 -5.34 17.63 -8.49
C ASP A 53 -5.35 16.10 -8.40
N MET A 54 -4.22 15.43 -8.74
CA MET A 54 -4.06 13.98 -8.53
C MET A 54 -4.16 13.58 -7.05
N LEU A 55 -3.48 14.29 -6.16
CA LEU A 55 -3.46 13.96 -4.74
C LEU A 55 -4.83 14.17 -4.08
N ARG A 56 -5.57 15.20 -4.49
CA ARG A 56 -6.96 15.41 -4.03
C ARG A 56 -7.87 14.26 -4.45
N ALA A 57 -7.79 13.87 -5.72
CA ALA A 57 -8.55 12.73 -6.21
C ALA A 57 -8.19 11.43 -5.47
N ALA A 58 -6.92 11.24 -5.12
CA ALA A 58 -6.48 10.07 -4.36
C ALA A 58 -6.99 10.05 -2.91
N VAL A 59 -7.10 11.22 -2.25
CA VAL A 59 -7.66 11.31 -0.89
C VAL A 59 -9.16 11.00 -0.86
N ASP A 60 -9.88 11.42 -1.89
CA ASP A 60 -11.32 11.19 -2.00
C ASP A 60 -11.67 9.82 -2.60
N ALA A 61 -10.68 9.11 -3.15
CA ALA A 61 -10.90 7.78 -3.73
C ALA A 61 -11.27 6.78 -2.62
N PRO A 62 -12.29 5.93 -2.83
CA PRO A 62 -12.55 4.82 -1.92
C PRO A 62 -11.30 3.92 -1.86
N PRO A 63 -11.01 3.29 -0.70
CA PRO A 63 -9.89 2.37 -0.61
C PRO A 63 -10.06 1.29 -1.69
N ALA A 64 -8.96 1.01 -2.41
CA ALA A 64 -8.97 -0.05 -3.39
C ALA A 64 -9.43 -1.36 -2.70
N PRO A 65 -10.28 -2.16 -3.35
CA PRO A 65 -10.70 -3.43 -2.76
C PRO A 65 -9.45 -4.26 -2.47
N SER A 66 -9.40 -4.89 -1.29
CA SER A 66 -8.29 -5.75 -0.90
C SER A 66 -8.04 -6.82 -1.97
N SER A 67 -6.78 -7.06 -2.30
CA SER A 67 -6.41 -8.13 -3.23
C SER A 67 -6.71 -9.49 -2.58
N PRO A 68 -6.87 -10.57 -3.36
CA PRO A 68 -6.98 -11.93 -2.81
C PRO A 68 -5.81 -12.29 -1.88
N GLN A 69 -4.60 -11.84 -2.23
CA GLN A 69 -3.40 -12.00 -1.39
C GLN A 69 -3.57 -11.31 -0.04
N GLN A 70 -4.00 -10.05 -0.02
CA GLN A 70 -4.20 -9.32 1.22
C GLN A 70 -5.28 -9.97 2.09
N ARG A 71 -6.44 -10.31 1.50
CA ARG A 71 -7.51 -11.01 2.22
C ARG A 71 -7.05 -12.33 2.81
N ALA A 72 -6.27 -13.10 2.07
CA ALA A 72 -5.71 -14.36 2.57
C ALA A 72 -4.80 -14.12 3.79
N ARG A 73 -3.90 -13.14 3.75
CA ARG A 73 -3.06 -12.80 4.91
C ARG A 73 -3.89 -12.36 6.11
N ASP A 74 -4.89 -11.52 5.88
CA ASP A 74 -5.75 -10.97 6.94
C ASP A 74 -6.47 -12.10 7.70
N VAL A 75 -7.04 -13.09 6.98
CA VAL A 75 -7.71 -14.23 7.63
C VAL A 75 -6.72 -15.21 8.27
N LEU A 76 -5.58 -15.50 7.61
CA LEU A 76 -4.56 -16.44 8.12
C LEU A 76 -3.96 -15.98 9.45
N ARG A 77 -3.82 -14.66 9.64
CA ARG A 77 -3.40 -14.08 10.93
C ARG A 77 -4.35 -14.47 12.07
N GLY A 78 -5.65 -14.64 11.79
CA GLY A 78 -6.65 -15.08 12.77
C GLY A 78 -6.35 -16.45 13.39
N ILE A 79 -5.67 -17.33 12.66
CA ILE A 79 -5.24 -18.66 13.14
C ILE A 79 -3.75 -18.71 13.50
N GLY A 80 -3.09 -17.56 13.63
CA GLY A 80 -1.68 -17.47 14.02
C GLY A 80 -0.68 -17.70 12.88
N ILE A 81 -1.12 -17.70 11.62
CA ILE A 81 -0.23 -17.78 10.45
C ILE A 81 0.04 -16.36 9.96
N ASP A 82 1.18 -15.79 10.34
CA ASP A 82 1.62 -14.46 9.87
C ASP A 82 2.51 -14.61 8.64
N VAL A 83 1.97 -14.26 7.48
CA VAL A 83 2.69 -14.30 6.20
C VAL A 83 3.34 -12.94 5.96
N PRO A 84 4.67 -12.85 5.82
CA PRO A 84 5.34 -11.58 5.54
C PRO A 84 4.84 -10.91 4.25
N ASP A 85 4.86 -9.58 4.21
CA ASP A 85 4.35 -8.80 3.06
C ASP A 85 5.15 -9.03 1.77
N ASP A 86 6.43 -9.41 1.89
CA ASP A 86 7.32 -9.75 0.78
C ASP A 86 7.16 -11.21 0.30
N ARG A 87 6.23 -11.97 0.88
CA ARG A 87 5.92 -13.36 0.52
C ARG A 87 4.54 -13.48 -0.11
N ALA A 88 4.44 -14.16 -1.25
CA ALA A 88 3.14 -14.50 -1.83
C ALA A 88 2.55 -15.72 -1.14
N VAL A 89 1.26 -15.67 -0.78
CA VAL A 89 0.49 -16.84 -0.35
C VAL A 89 0.24 -17.72 -1.58
N VAL A 90 0.67 -18.98 -1.51
CA VAL A 90 0.55 -19.95 -2.60
C VAL A 90 -0.07 -21.24 -2.06
N LEU A 91 -1.02 -21.80 -2.80
CA LEU A 91 -1.70 -23.03 -2.44
C LEU A 91 -0.86 -24.26 -2.80
N THR A 92 -0.93 -25.29 -1.96
CA THR A 92 -0.42 -26.62 -2.25
C THR A 92 -1.38 -27.70 -1.75
N ASP A 93 -1.33 -28.87 -2.38
CA ASP A 93 -2.03 -30.09 -2.00
C ASP A 93 -1.15 -31.07 -1.21
N ARG A 94 0.14 -30.75 -1.06
CA ARG A 94 1.11 -31.55 -0.31
C ARG A 94 1.08 -31.17 1.17
N ASP A 95 1.57 -32.04 2.03
CA ASP A 95 1.70 -31.75 3.46
C ASP A 95 2.78 -30.68 3.78
N ASP A 96 3.56 -30.30 2.76
CA ASP A 96 4.68 -29.38 2.87
C ASP A 96 4.23 -27.91 2.77
N THR A 97 3.84 -27.35 3.92
CA THR A 97 3.41 -25.94 4.09
C THR A 97 4.48 -25.09 4.78
N GLY A 98 4.30 -23.77 4.77
CA GLY A 98 5.15 -22.81 5.46
C GLY A 98 6.07 -21.99 4.54
N ASP A 99 7.07 -21.37 5.17
CA ASP A 99 7.91 -20.35 4.55
C ASP A 99 8.85 -20.92 3.47
N ARG A 100 9.03 -20.15 2.40
CA ARG A 100 9.91 -20.40 1.25
C ARG A 100 10.60 -19.09 0.86
N VAL A 101 11.59 -19.18 -0.02
CA VAL A 101 12.43 -18.04 -0.41
C VAL A 101 11.63 -16.82 -0.91
N PHE A 102 10.47 -17.02 -1.56
CA PHE A 102 9.61 -15.93 -2.04
C PHE A 102 8.11 -16.14 -1.78
N THR A 103 7.73 -17.28 -1.20
CA THR A 103 6.33 -17.67 -1.04
C THR A 103 6.09 -18.22 0.35
N TYR A 104 4.83 -18.27 0.74
CA TYR A 104 4.39 -19.00 1.91
C TYR A 104 3.34 -20.01 1.44
N LEU A 105 3.66 -21.29 1.59
CA LEU A 105 2.79 -22.38 1.14
C LEU A 105 1.71 -22.65 2.20
N ILE A 106 0.46 -22.68 1.77
CA ILE A 106 -0.66 -23.12 2.61
C ILE A 106 -1.49 -24.17 1.89
N ASN A 107 -2.21 -24.97 2.65
CA ASN A 107 -3.20 -25.89 2.10
C ASN A 107 -4.60 -25.25 2.16
N PRO A 108 -5.53 -25.60 1.24
CA PRO A 108 -6.89 -25.08 1.25
C PRO A 108 -7.61 -25.24 2.60
N GLY A 109 -7.32 -26.31 3.35
CA GLY A 109 -7.87 -26.52 4.69
C GLY A 109 -7.44 -25.46 5.71
N GLN A 110 -6.21 -24.94 5.63
CA GLN A 110 -5.74 -23.85 6.49
C GLN A 110 -6.48 -22.54 6.14
N LEU A 111 -6.70 -22.29 4.85
CA LEU A 111 -7.45 -21.12 4.39
C LEU A 111 -8.92 -21.19 4.82
N ALA A 112 -9.56 -22.36 4.69
CA ALA A 112 -10.93 -22.58 5.13
C ALA A 112 -11.08 -22.38 6.65
N ALA A 113 -10.17 -22.94 7.44
CA ALA A 113 -10.14 -22.72 8.89
C ALA A 113 -9.94 -21.25 9.25
N ALA A 114 -9.08 -20.54 8.53
CA ALA A 114 -8.85 -19.11 8.72
C ALA A 114 -10.08 -18.25 8.39
N CYS A 115 -10.78 -18.53 7.29
CA CYS A 115 -12.02 -17.85 6.94
C CYS A 115 -13.12 -18.09 7.98
N GLU A 116 -13.22 -19.31 8.50
CA GLU A 116 -14.17 -19.64 9.55
C GLU A 116 -13.85 -18.93 10.88
N GLU A 117 -12.58 -18.94 11.30
CA GLU A 117 -12.14 -18.22 12.50
C GLU A 117 -12.39 -16.71 12.35
N HIS A 118 -12.13 -16.14 11.18
CA HIS A 118 -12.43 -14.74 10.89
C HIS A 118 -13.93 -14.45 11.08
N ARG A 119 -14.81 -15.29 10.52
CA ARG A 119 -16.27 -15.15 10.68
C ARG A 119 -16.71 -15.26 12.14
N LEU A 120 -16.11 -16.14 12.92
CA LEU A 120 -16.39 -16.28 14.35
C LEU A 120 -15.92 -15.06 15.16
N ALA A 121 -14.75 -14.52 14.82
CA ALA A 121 -14.15 -13.39 15.54
C ALA A 121 -14.79 -12.04 15.20
N THR A 122 -15.16 -11.80 13.93
CA THR A 122 -15.64 -10.49 13.45
C THR A 122 -17.12 -10.46 13.12
N GLY A 123 -17.74 -11.63 12.89
CA GLY A 123 -19.09 -11.75 12.33
C GLY A 123 -19.16 -11.55 10.81
N GLU A 124 -18.04 -11.21 10.15
CA GLU A 124 -17.98 -10.98 8.71
C GLU A 124 -17.59 -12.26 7.95
N SER A 125 -18.29 -12.57 6.86
CA SER A 125 -17.99 -13.75 6.04
C SER A 125 -17.04 -13.39 4.89
N VAL A 126 -15.96 -14.15 4.76
CA VAL A 126 -15.07 -14.12 3.60
C VAL A 126 -15.33 -15.36 2.75
N ASP A 127 -15.50 -15.18 1.45
CA ASP A 127 -15.69 -16.28 0.50
C ASP A 127 -14.37 -17.04 0.28
N GLY A 128 -14.21 -18.16 1.00
CA GLY A 128 -13.02 -19.00 0.94
C GLY A 128 -12.82 -19.66 -0.43
N ASP A 129 -13.89 -20.08 -1.09
CA ASP A 129 -13.82 -20.73 -2.41
C ASP A 129 -13.35 -19.74 -3.48
N ALA A 130 -13.84 -18.49 -3.42
CA ALA A 130 -13.36 -17.42 -4.28
C ALA A 130 -11.86 -17.11 -4.04
N LEU A 131 -11.39 -17.18 -2.79
CA LEU A 131 -9.96 -17.04 -2.50
C LEU A 131 -9.15 -18.21 -3.05
N VAL A 132 -9.62 -19.45 -2.90
CA VAL A 132 -8.94 -20.64 -3.47
C VAL A 132 -8.82 -20.54 -4.98
N ALA A 133 -9.86 -20.04 -5.65
CA ALA A 133 -9.86 -19.84 -7.11
C ALA A 133 -8.93 -18.71 -7.56
N ALA A 134 -8.69 -17.70 -6.71
CA ALA A 134 -7.91 -16.52 -7.05
C ALA A 134 -6.42 -16.60 -6.66
N LEU A 135 -6.07 -17.51 -5.74
CA LEU A 135 -4.69 -17.67 -5.27
C LEU A 135 -3.89 -18.58 -6.20
N PRO A 136 -2.59 -18.29 -6.40
CA PRO A 136 -1.71 -19.13 -7.19
C PRO A 136 -1.51 -20.50 -6.54
N TRP A 137 -1.39 -21.54 -7.36
CA TRP A 137 -1.03 -22.89 -6.94
C TRP A 137 0.45 -23.15 -7.22
N LYS A 138 1.11 -23.89 -6.34
CA LYS A 138 2.47 -24.37 -6.57
C LYS A 138 2.44 -25.36 -7.74
N GLU A 139 3.18 -25.05 -8.81
CA GLU A 139 3.40 -25.99 -9.90
C GLU A 139 4.16 -27.23 -9.38
N VAL A 140 3.64 -28.41 -9.72
CA VAL A 140 3.96 -29.71 -9.11
C VAL A 140 5.19 -30.35 -9.72
#